data_AF-A0A8B9BIT5-F1
#
_entry.id   AF-A0A8B9BIT5-F1
#
_cell.length_a   1.000
_cell.length_b   1.000
_cell.length_c   1.000
_cell.angle_alpha   90.00
_cell.angle_beta   90.00
_cell.angle_gamma   90.00
#
_symmetry.space_group_name_H-M   'P 1'
#
loop_
_entity.id
_entity.type
_entity.pdbx_description
1 polymer ?
#
loop_
_entity_poly.entity_id
_entity_poly.type
_entity_poly.pdbx_seq_one_letter_code
_entity_poly.pdbx_strand_id
1 'polypeptide(L)'
;MPAGGTPRTAGARRAGAGRGGRRLPARPPPLRSVTGAPPLPRGPSAPLSLRRPLPAAMDSAGSCSAASVLAELQWDDGYAVPMASAENKALEDELQKMQKEKMNLQNQLTDYEERIEAMASHLKNVKQEFTFTQSLYKARENEIETEQHFKALAEREYGHLKNEIKQMEDEIVALREKKNSQEFLRKCSRMKISLLFNCIQIPSYLC
;
A
#
# COMPACT_ATOMS: atom_id res chain seq x y z
N MET A 1 -33.26 52.88 -14.04
CA MET A 1 -34.36 52.39 -13.19
C MET A 1 -33.74 51.63 -12.02
N PRO A 2 -33.67 52.22 -10.82
CA PRO A 2 -33.07 51.61 -9.64
C PRO A 2 -34.14 51.02 -8.71
N ALA A 3 -33.86 49.86 -8.12
CA ALA A 3 -34.41 49.35 -6.86
C ALA A 3 -33.60 48.08 -6.54
N GLY A 4 -32.92 47.89 -5.42
CA GLY A 4 -33.13 48.42 -4.07
C GLY A 4 -33.22 47.21 -3.14
N GLY A 5 -32.42 47.15 -2.06
CA GLY A 5 -32.63 46.17 -1.00
C GLY A 5 -31.36 45.58 -0.37
N THR A 6 -30.73 46.35 0.51
CA THR A 6 -29.67 45.98 1.45
C THR A 6 -30.16 45.04 2.59
N PRO A 7 -29.26 44.48 3.43
CA PRO A 7 -29.45 43.20 4.10
C PRO A 7 -30.12 43.33 5.49
N ARG A 8 -30.86 42.29 5.90
CA ARG A 8 -31.38 42.18 7.26
C ARG A 8 -30.33 41.54 8.17
N THR A 9 -29.71 42.39 8.97
CA THR A 9 -29.04 42.04 10.23
C THR A 9 -30.09 41.58 11.25
N ALA A 10 -29.93 40.35 11.76
CA ALA A 10 -30.61 39.90 12.97
C ALA A 10 -29.55 39.45 13.98
N GLY A 11 -29.35 40.26 15.00
CA GLY A 11 -28.59 39.87 16.19
C GLY A 11 -29.40 38.91 17.05
N ALA A 12 -28.77 37.82 17.48
CA ALA A 12 -29.28 36.95 18.52
C ALA A 12 -28.15 36.54 19.48
N ARG A 13 -28.18 37.21 20.63
CA ARG A 13 -27.88 36.76 22.00
C ARG A 13 -26.85 35.64 22.22
N ARG A 14 -25.85 36.01 23.02
CA ARG A 14 -24.98 35.15 23.84
C ARG A 14 -25.77 34.03 24.55
N ALA A 15 -25.35 32.80 24.34
CA ALA A 15 -25.53 31.71 25.28
C ALA A 15 -24.13 31.22 25.70
N GLY A 16 -23.80 31.39 26.99
CA GLY A 16 -22.66 30.73 27.59
C GLY A 16 -22.97 29.25 27.77
N ALA A 17 -22.07 28.39 27.32
CA ALA A 17 -22.13 26.96 27.59
C ALA A 17 -20.71 26.42 27.80
N GLY A 18 -20.49 25.92 29.03
CA GLY A 18 -19.72 24.71 29.30
C GLY A 18 -18.24 24.73 28.97
N ARG A 19 -17.41 24.68 30.02
CA ARG A 19 -16.02 24.20 29.96
C ARG A 19 -16.00 22.78 29.37
N GLY A 20 -15.84 22.68 28.06
CA GLY A 20 -15.56 21.43 27.36
C GLY A 20 -14.13 21.00 27.68
N GLY A 21 -14.01 19.92 28.45
CA GLY A 21 -12.73 19.24 28.63
C GLY A 21 -12.09 18.97 27.26
N ARG A 22 -10.81 19.31 27.13
CA ARG A 22 -10.00 18.99 25.96
C ARG A 22 -9.98 17.46 25.80
N ARG A 23 -10.90 16.90 25.03
CA ARG A 23 -10.73 15.55 24.49
C ARG A 23 -9.56 15.65 23.53
N LEU A 24 -8.42 15.11 23.97
CA LEU A 24 -7.32 14.77 23.09
C LEU A 24 -7.89 14.04 21.87
N PRO A 25 -7.42 14.35 20.65
CA PRO A 25 -7.81 13.56 19.48
C PRO A 25 -7.49 12.10 19.78
N ALA A 26 -8.47 11.22 19.54
CA ALA A 26 -8.30 9.80 19.73
C ALA A 26 -7.02 9.34 19.03
N ARG A 27 -6.14 8.68 19.78
CA ARG A 27 -4.91 8.09 19.26
C ARG A 27 -5.28 7.26 18.02
N PRO A 28 -4.66 7.50 16.85
CA PRO A 28 -4.95 6.69 15.67
C PRO A 28 -4.67 5.22 16.02
N PRO A 29 -5.52 4.28 15.54
CA PRO A 29 -5.29 2.86 15.78
C PRO A 29 -3.90 2.49 15.28
N PRO A 30 -3.16 1.61 15.97
CA PRO A 30 -1.86 1.17 15.50
C PRO A 30 -2.03 0.58 14.10
N LEU A 31 -1.19 1.03 13.16
CA LEU A 31 -1.07 0.41 11.85
C LEU A 31 -0.86 -1.08 12.08
N ARG A 32 -1.88 -1.87 11.73
CA ARG A 32 -1.87 -3.32 11.87
C ARG A 32 -0.68 -3.78 11.05
N SER A 33 0.36 -4.30 11.72
CA SER A 33 1.50 -4.90 11.04
C SER A 33 0.98 -6.04 10.20
N VAL A 34 0.83 -5.81 8.89
CA VAL A 34 0.57 -6.85 7.91
C VAL A 34 1.91 -7.58 7.69
N THR A 35 2.39 -8.23 8.74
CA THR A 35 3.32 -9.36 8.60
C THR A 35 2.47 -10.55 8.18
N GLY A 36 2.08 -10.51 6.91
CA GLY A 36 1.41 -11.60 6.23
C GLY A 36 2.03 -11.68 4.85
N ALA A 37 3.23 -12.24 4.78
CA ALA A 37 3.76 -12.71 3.51
C ALA A 37 2.69 -13.65 2.91
N PRO A 38 2.19 -13.38 1.68
CA PRO A 38 1.23 -14.26 1.07
C PRO A 38 1.89 -15.64 0.90
N PRO A 39 1.19 -16.75 1.25
CA PRO A 39 1.76 -18.08 1.07
C PRO A 39 2.01 -18.30 -0.41
N LEU A 40 3.26 -18.66 -0.75
CA LEU A 40 3.63 -19.10 -2.09
C LEU A 40 2.68 -20.23 -2.54
N PRO A 41 2.29 -20.26 -3.82
CA PRO A 41 1.47 -21.35 -4.33
C PRO A 41 2.27 -22.65 -4.20
N ARG A 42 1.75 -23.59 -3.40
CA ARG A 42 2.24 -24.97 -3.40
C ARG A 42 1.99 -25.52 -4.80
N GLY A 43 3.06 -25.87 -5.51
CA GLY A 43 2.98 -26.56 -6.77
C GLY A 43 2.17 -27.86 -6.65
N PRO A 44 1.70 -28.42 -7.78
CA PRO A 44 0.85 -29.60 -7.76
C PRO A 44 1.58 -30.77 -7.09
N SER A 45 1.00 -31.26 -6.01
CA SER A 45 1.39 -32.51 -5.36
C SER A 45 1.26 -33.64 -6.39
N ALA A 46 2.39 -34.21 -6.79
CA ALA A 46 2.40 -35.40 -7.64
C ALA A 46 1.57 -36.52 -6.98
N PRO A 47 0.68 -37.21 -7.71
CA PRO A 47 -0.07 -38.32 -7.14
C PRO A 47 0.88 -39.49 -6.88
N LEU A 48 0.92 -39.95 -5.63
CA LEU A 48 1.47 -41.26 -5.27
C LEU A 48 0.52 -42.34 -5.81
N SER A 49 0.69 -42.70 -7.08
CA SER A 49 -0.04 -43.79 -7.71
C SER A 49 0.92 -44.83 -8.26
N LEU A 50 0.83 -46.02 -7.67
CA LEU A 50 1.20 -47.34 -8.21
C LEU A 50 2.69 -47.55 -8.56
N ARG A 51 3.48 -47.90 -7.54
CA ARG A 51 4.51 -48.93 -7.74
C ARG A 51 3.80 -50.26 -8.01
N ARG A 52 3.71 -50.62 -9.29
CA ARG A 52 3.30 -51.95 -9.73
C ARG A 52 4.42 -52.94 -9.32
N PRO A 53 4.13 -54.04 -8.60
CA PRO A 53 5.15 -55.06 -8.34
C PRO A 53 5.58 -55.69 -9.67
N LEU A 54 6.88 -55.87 -9.87
CA LEU A 54 7.39 -56.75 -10.91
C LEU A 54 6.84 -58.16 -10.65
N PRO A 55 6.30 -58.87 -11.66
CA PRO A 55 5.96 -60.27 -11.49
C PRO A 55 7.25 -61.08 -11.25
N ALA A 56 7.17 -61.96 -10.26
CA ALA A 56 8.18 -62.95 -9.95
C ALA A 56 8.54 -63.78 -11.19
N ALA A 57 9.82 -64.12 -11.29
CA ALA A 57 10.38 -64.99 -12.31
C ALA A 57 9.53 -66.26 -12.47
N MET A 58 9.01 -66.47 -13.68
CA MET A 58 8.65 -67.81 -14.13
C MET A 58 9.94 -68.45 -14.65
N ASP A 59 10.56 -69.25 -13.80
CA ASP A 59 11.52 -70.26 -14.24
C ASP A 59 10.76 -71.30 -15.07
N SER A 60 10.88 -71.18 -16.39
CA SER A 60 10.79 -72.33 -17.29
C SER A 60 11.57 -71.97 -18.55
N ALA A 61 12.82 -72.44 -18.56
CA ALA A 61 13.67 -72.45 -19.73
C ALA A 61 13.06 -73.40 -20.78
N GLY A 62 12.07 -72.92 -21.52
CA GLY A 62 11.77 -73.38 -22.86
C GLY A 62 12.23 -72.29 -23.81
N SER A 63 13.35 -72.50 -24.50
CA SER A 63 13.73 -71.70 -25.66
C SER A 63 12.69 -71.91 -26.76
N CYS A 64 11.54 -71.24 -26.63
CA CYS A 64 10.49 -71.26 -27.65
C CYS A 64 10.91 -70.29 -28.75
N SER A 65 11.81 -70.75 -29.61
CA SER A 65 12.08 -70.08 -30.88
C SER A 65 10.76 -69.95 -31.64
N ALA A 66 10.56 -68.87 -32.40
CA ALA A 66 9.39 -68.73 -33.26
C ALA A 66 9.17 -69.99 -34.13
N ALA A 67 10.26 -70.66 -34.53
CA ALA A 67 10.23 -71.93 -35.24
C ALA A 67 9.56 -73.07 -34.46
N SER A 68 9.71 -73.13 -33.13
CA SER A 68 9.11 -74.16 -32.28
C SER A 68 7.59 -73.99 -32.18
N VAL A 69 7.11 -72.74 -32.07
CA VAL A 69 5.67 -72.43 -32.04
C VAL A 69 5.02 -72.70 -33.41
N LEU A 70 5.72 -72.37 -34.50
CA LEU A 70 5.23 -72.61 -35.87
C LEU A 70 5.15 -74.10 -36.20
N ALA A 71 6.11 -74.90 -35.69
CA ALA A 71 6.10 -76.35 -35.84
C ALA A 71 4.94 -77.01 -35.08
N GLU A 72 4.60 -76.54 -33.88
CA GLU A 72 3.43 -77.03 -33.13
C GLU A 72 2.10 -76.70 -33.82
N LEU A 73 2.03 -75.56 -34.53
CA LEU A 73 0.86 -75.14 -35.31
C LEU A 73 0.73 -75.87 -36.66
N GLN A 74 1.64 -76.80 -37.00
CA GLN A 74 1.70 -77.50 -38.29
C GLN A 74 1.70 -76.54 -39.49
N TRP A 75 2.41 -75.43 -39.35
CA TRP A 75 2.54 -74.45 -40.40
C TRP A 75 3.57 -74.95 -41.43
N ASP A 76 3.14 -75.86 -42.32
CA ASP A 76 3.97 -76.36 -43.43
C ASP A 76 4.29 -75.23 -44.44
N ASP A 77 5.42 -75.35 -45.14
CA ASP A 77 5.94 -74.39 -46.15
C ASP A 77 4.92 -74.04 -47.28
N GLY A 78 3.80 -74.76 -47.37
CA GLY A 78 2.70 -74.52 -48.31
C GLY A 78 1.67 -73.49 -47.84
N TYR A 79 1.66 -73.09 -46.57
CA TYR A 79 0.73 -72.09 -46.05
C TYR A 79 1.37 -70.70 -46.11
N ALA A 80 1.06 -69.95 -47.17
CA ALA A 80 1.47 -68.56 -47.30
C ALA A 80 0.99 -67.75 -46.09
N VAL A 81 1.93 -67.11 -45.38
CA VAL A 81 1.61 -66.06 -44.41
C VAL A 81 0.69 -65.05 -45.12
N PRO A 82 -0.51 -64.74 -44.59
CA PRO A 82 -1.41 -63.81 -45.25
C PRO A 82 -0.73 -62.45 -45.42
N MET A 83 -0.21 -62.16 -46.61
CA MET A 83 0.22 -60.82 -46.96
C MET A 83 -1.04 -60.01 -47.22
N ALA A 84 -1.17 -58.88 -46.52
CA ALA A 84 -2.21 -57.91 -46.80
C ALA A 84 -2.25 -57.65 -48.31
N SER A 85 -3.45 -57.66 -48.90
CA SER A 85 -3.61 -57.26 -50.30
C SER A 85 -2.99 -55.87 -50.50
N ALA A 86 -2.53 -55.55 -51.71
CA ALA A 86 -1.90 -54.26 -51.99
C ALA A 86 -2.80 -53.07 -51.57
N GLU A 87 -4.12 -53.26 -51.66
CA GLU A 87 -5.15 -52.33 -51.16
C GLU A 87 -5.14 -52.19 -49.63
N ASN A 88 -5.11 -53.30 -48.88
CA ASN A 88 -5.06 -53.26 -47.42
C ASN A 88 -3.77 -52.59 -46.92
N LYS A 89 -2.64 -52.80 -47.60
CA LYS A 89 -1.38 -52.13 -47.27
C LYS A 89 -1.46 -50.62 -47.52
N ALA A 90 -2.08 -50.19 -48.63
CA ALA A 90 -2.28 -48.77 -48.91
C ALA A 90 -3.18 -48.09 -47.85
N LEU A 91 -4.23 -48.79 -47.39
CA LEU A 91 -5.08 -48.32 -46.30
C LEU A 91 -4.33 -48.22 -44.97
N GLU A 92 -3.47 -49.19 -44.64
CA GLU A 92 -2.61 -49.13 -43.46
C GLU A 92 -1.67 -47.92 -43.49
N ASP A 93 -1.05 -47.63 -44.64
CA ASP A 93 -0.16 -46.48 -44.83
C ASP A 93 -0.92 -45.14 -44.67
N GLU A 94 -2.13 -45.04 -45.22
CA GLU A 94 -3.00 -43.86 -45.06
C GLU A 94 -3.42 -43.68 -43.60
N LEU A 95 -3.81 -44.77 -42.93
CA LEU A 95 -4.18 -44.76 -41.51
C LEU A 95 -3.01 -44.29 -40.65
N GLN A 96 -1.79 -44.79 -40.91
CA GLN A 96 -0.59 -44.32 -40.22
C GLN A 96 -0.30 -42.85 -40.47
N LYS A 97 -0.50 -42.35 -41.69
CA LYS A 97 -0.35 -40.93 -42.02
C LYS A 97 -1.33 -40.08 -41.22
N MET A 98 -2.62 -40.45 -41.24
CA MET A 98 -3.66 -39.75 -40.48
C MET A 98 -3.41 -39.80 -38.96
N GLN A 99 -2.90 -40.92 -38.43
CA GLN A 99 -2.52 -41.02 -37.02
C GLN A 99 -1.35 -40.09 -36.65
N LYS A 100 -0.33 -40.00 -37.50
CA LYS A 100 0.80 -39.07 -37.31
C LYS A 100 0.34 -37.62 -37.33
N GLU A 101 -0.51 -37.26 -38.29
CA GLU A 101 -1.09 -35.93 -38.40
C GLU A 101 -1.95 -35.59 -37.17
N LYS A 102 -2.80 -36.52 -36.73
CA LYS A 102 -3.59 -36.39 -35.50
C LYS A 102 -2.69 -36.13 -34.29
N MET A 103 -1.63 -36.93 -34.12
CA MET A 103 -0.69 -36.77 -33.00
C MET A 103 0.02 -35.42 -33.05
N ASN A 104 0.45 -34.97 -34.23
CA ASN A 104 1.05 -33.66 -34.40
C ASN A 104 0.09 -32.51 -34.04
N LEU A 105 -1.16 -32.58 -34.50
CA LEU A 105 -2.19 -31.59 -34.17
C LEU A 105 -2.53 -31.61 -32.67
N GLN A 106 -2.56 -32.79 -32.04
CA GLN A 106 -2.78 -32.91 -30.60
C GLN A 106 -1.65 -32.24 -29.81
N ASN A 107 -0.38 -32.45 -30.19
CA ASN A 107 0.75 -31.79 -29.54
C ASN A 107 0.70 -30.26 -29.71
N GLN A 108 0.34 -29.77 -30.91
CA GLN A 108 0.17 -28.33 -31.11
C GLN A 108 -0.96 -27.75 -30.25
N LEU A 109 -2.06 -28.48 -30.12
CA LEU A 109 -3.18 -28.07 -29.28
C LEU A 109 -2.76 -27.98 -27.82
N THR A 110 -2.04 -28.97 -27.29
CA THR A 110 -1.52 -28.92 -25.92
C THR A 110 -0.55 -27.76 -25.71
N ASP A 111 0.34 -27.49 -26.67
CA ASP A 111 1.28 -26.36 -26.59
C ASP A 111 0.53 -25.01 -26.53
N TYR A 112 -0.54 -24.87 -27.30
CA TYR A 112 -1.38 -23.67 -27.27
C TYR A 112 -2.15 -23.53 -25.95
N GLU A 113 -2.67 -24.63 -25.40
CA GLU A 113 -3.35 -24.63 -24.10
C GLU A 113 -2.41 -24.20 -22.97
N GLU A 114 -1.20 -24.77 -22.91
CA GLU A 114 -0.18 -24.39 -21.92
C GLU A 114 0.20 -22.92 -22.05
N ARG A 115 0.37 -22.42 -23.28
CA ARG A 115 0.65 -21.00 -23.53
C ARG A 115 -0.48 -20.10 -23.07
N ILE A 116 -1.73 -20.47 -23.35
CA ILE A 116 -2.91 -19.72 -22.92
C ILE A 116 -2.97 -19.66 -21.39
N GLU A 117 -2.74 -20.79 -20.71
CA GLU A 117 -2.72 -20.85 -19.26
C GLU A 117 -1.61 -19.97 -18.66
N ALA A 118 -0.40 -20.03 -19.23
CA ALA A 118 0.72 -19.19 -18.80
C ALA A 118 0.42 -17.70 -18.96
N MET A 119 -0.19 -17.31 -20.09
CA MET A 119 -0.60 -15.92 -20.34
C MET A 119 -1.74 -15.47 -19.41
N ALA A 120 -2.70 -16.35 -19.12
CA ALA A 120 -3.79 -16.06 -18.19
C ALA A 120 -3.26 -15.83 -16.76
N SER A 121 -2.32 -16.68 -16.32
CA SER A 121 -1.61 -16.52 -15.05
C SER A 121 -0.82 -15.21 -15.00
N HIS A 122 -0.08 -14.89 -16.06
CA HIS A 122 0.64 -13.62 -16.14
C HIS A 122 -0.29 -12.40 -16.06
N LEU A 123 -1.41 -12.41 -16.79
CA LEU A 123 -2.40 -11.33 -16.75
C LEU A 123 -3.00 -11.17 -15.34
N LYS A 124 -3.24 -12.27 -14.62
CA LYS A 124 -3.69 -12.23 -13.23
C LYS A 124 -2.66 -11.52 -12.34
N ASN A 125 -1.37 -11.85 -12.50
CA ASN A 125 -0.30 -11.20 -11.75
C ASN A 125 -0.23 -9.71 -12.08
N VAL A 126 -0.27 -9.32 -13.36
CA VAL A 126 -0.27 -7.91 -13.78
C VAL A 126 -1.44 -7.14 -13.15
N LYS A 127 -2.65 -7.74 -13.10
CA LYS A 127 -3.81 -7.12 -12.44
C LYS A 127 -3.61 -6.93 -10.93
N GLN A 128 -2.96 -7.89 -10.26
CA GLN A 128 -2.64 -7.79 -8.84
C GLN A 128 -1.62 -6.67 -8.59
N GLU A 129 -0.54 -6.61 -9.37
CA GLU A 129 0.48 -5.55 -9.28
C GLU A 129 -0.10 -4.17 -9.55
N PHE A 130 -1.00 -4.06 -10.54
CA PHE A 130 -1.70 -2.80 -10.82
C PHE A 130 -2.56 -2.36 -9.63
N THR A 131 -3.33 -3.27 -9.05
CA THR A 131 -4.20 -2.99 -7.90
C THR A 131 -3.36 -2.60 -6.67
N PHE A 132 -2.24 -3.28 -6.45
CA PHE A 132 -1.29 -2.96 -5.39
C PHE A 132 -0.67 -1.57 -5.58
N THR A 133 -0.23 -1.24 -6.79
CA THR A 133 0.33 0.09 -7.08
C THR A 133 -0.72 1.18 -6.90
N GLN A 134 -1.97 0.93 -7.31
CA GLN A 134 -3.07 1.88 -7.12
C GLN A 134 -3.39 2.10 -5.64
N SER A 135 -3.35 1.06 -4.80
CA SER A 135 -3.60 1.22 -3.36
C SER A 135 -2.48 2.02 -2.69
N LEU A 136 -1.22 1.79 -3.08
CA LEU A 136 -0.08 2.60 -2.63
C LEU A 136 -0.20 4.06 -3.05
N TYR A 137 -0.64 4.32 -4.28
CA TYR A 137 -0.89 5.68 -4.76
C TYR A 137 -1.95 6.41 -3.90
N LYS A 138 -3.09 5.76 -3.64
CA LYS A 138 -4.15 6.32 -2.80
C LYS A 138 -3.69 6.55 -1.35
N ALA A 139 -2.87 5.66 -0.81
CA ALA A 139 -2.31 5.84 0.53
C ALA A 139 -1.43 7.10 0.59
N ARG A 140 -0.57 7.33 -0.43
CA ARG A 140 0.26 8.54 -0.52
C ARG A 140 -0.58 9.82 -0.70
N GLU A 141 -1.65 9.76 -1.47
CA GLU A 141 -2.57 10.89 -1.63
C GLU A 141 -3.17 11.28 -0.26
N ASN A 142 -3.64 10.31 0.51
CA ASN A 142 -4.14 10.55 1.87
C ASN A 142 -3.04 11.09 2.80
N GLU A 143 -1.81 10.59 2.71
CA GLU A 143 -0.66 11.10 3.48
C GLU A 143 -0.43 12.58 3.17
N ILE A 144 -0.37 12.97 1.89
CA ILE A 144 -0.20 14.36 1.46
C ILE A 144 -1.32 15.25 2.00
N GLU A 145 -2.58 14.81 1.92
CA GLU A 145 -3.72 15.57 2.48
C GLU A 145 -3.57 15.77 4.00
N THR A 146 -3.14 14.74 4.73
CA THR A 146 -2.92 14.85 6.18
C THR A 146 -1.76 15.78 6.52
N GLU A 147 -0.67 15.74 5.75
CA GLU A 147 0.48 16.64 5.92
C GLU A 147 0.09 18.09 5.65
N GLN A 148 -0.71 18.36 4.61
CA GLN A 148 -1.22 19.69 4.32
C GLN A 148 -2.09 20.23 5.47
N HIS A 149 -2.95 19.39 6.04
CA HIS A 149 -3.75 19.76 7.21
C HIS A 149 -2.86 20.07 8.43
N PHE A 150 -1.84 19.25 8.71
CA PHE A 150 -0.91 19.50 9.81
C PHE A 150 -0.08 20.78 9.60
N LYS A 151 0.34 21.04 8.36
CA LYS A 151 1.01 22.29 8.00
C LYS A 151 0.13 23.51 8.29
N ALA A 152 -1.14 23.46 7.88
CA ALA A 152 -2.08 24.55 8.15
C ALA A 152 -2.29 24.81 9.66
N LEU A 153 -2.34 23.75 10.46
CA LEU A 153 -2.40 23.88 11.93
C LEU A 153 -1.13 24.51 12.51
N ALA A 154 0.04 24.05 12.07
CA ALA A 154 1.32 24.58 12.52
C ALA A 154 1.49 26.07 12.15
N GLU A 155 1.09 26.47 10.95
CA GLU A 155 1.12 27.87 10.50
C GLU A 155 0.19 28.76 11.34
N ARG A 156 -0.98 28.24 11.73
CA ARG A 156 -1.91 28.96 12.61
C ARG A 156 -1.33 29.19 14.00
N GLU A 157 -0.80 28.15 14.62
CA GLU A 157 -0.18 28.24 15.95
C GLU A 157 1.07 29.13 15.91
N TYR A 158 1.86 29.04 14.85
CA TYR A 158 2.97 29.95 14.62
C TYR A 158 2.52 31.41 14.56
N GLY A 159 1.44 31.70 13.82
CA GLY A 159 0.84 33.04 13.78
C GLY A 159 0.35 33.53 15.14
N HIS A 160 -0.26 32.64 15.94
CA HIS A 160 -0.68 32.93 17.30
C HIS A 160 0.51 33.30 18.20
N LEU A 161 1.52 32.44 18.25
CA LEU A 161 2.74 32.66 19.05
C LEU A 161 3.46 33.94 18.64
N LYS A 162 3.52 34.24 17.33
CA LYS A 162 4.11 35.49 16.83
C LYS A 162 3.37 36.72 17.36
N ASN A 163 2.04 36.66 17.44
CA ASN A 163 1.24 37.75 18.00
C ASN A 163 1.43 37.87 19.51
N GLU A 164 1.50 36.76 20.26
CA GLU A 164 1.79 36.77 21.69
C GLU A 164 3.17 37.35 22.00
N ILE A 165 4.20 36.98 21.22
CA ILE A 165 5.55 37.54 21.34
C ILE A 165 5.49 39.07 21.17
N LYS A 166 4.81 39.55 20.12
CA LYS A 166 4.68 40.98 19.87
C LYS A 166 3.95 41.70 21.02
N GLN A 167 2.86 41.13 21.53
CA GLN A 167 2.16 41.71 22.69
C GLN A 167 3.07 41.81 23.91
N MET A 168 3.85 40.76 24.20
CA MET A 168 4.80 40.79 25.32
C MET A 168 5.94 41.80 25.10
N GLU A 169 6.43 41.96 23.86
CA GLU A 169 7.40 43.01 23.52
C GLU A 169 6.84 44.41 23.76
N ASP A 170 5.61 44.67 23.33
CA ASP A 170 4.90 45.94 23.55
C ASP A 170 4.70 46.20 25.06
N GLU A 171 4.33 45.17 25.84
CA GLU A 171 4.22 45.26 27.29
C GLU A 171 5.56 45.58 27.97
N ILE A 172 6.66 44.98 27.52
CA ILE A 172 8.01 45.27 28.03
C ILE A 172 8.37 46.75 27.80
N VAL A 173 8.05 47.30 26.62
CA VAL A 173 8.28 48.71 26.30
C VAL A 173 7.43 49.60 27.21
N ALA A 174 6.13 49.33 27.33
CA ALA A 174 5.23 50.11 28.18
C ALA A 174 5.67 50.10 29.66
N LEU A 175 6.09 48.94 30.18
CA LEU A 175 6.61 48.82 31.55
C LEU A 175 7.91 49.61 31.75
N ARG A 176 8.79 49.64 30.74
CA ARG A 176 10.03 50.43 30.78
C ARG A 176 9.73 51.93 30.82
N GLU A 177 8.80 52.42 30.01
CA GLU A 177 8.37 53.82 30.02
C GLU A 177 7.73 54.22 31.37
N LYS A 178 6.87 53.34 31.92
CA LYS A 178 6.28 53.52 33.24
C LYS A 178 7.35 53.57 34.34
N LYS A 179 8.37 52.71 34.28
CA LYS A 179 9.50 52.76 35.21
C LYS A 179 10.24 54.10 35.10
N ASN A 180 10.56 54.54 33.88
CA ASN A 180 11.31 55.76 33.64
C ASN A 180 10.56 57.01 34.15
N SER A 181 9.26 57.09 33.90
CA SER A 181 8.42 58.18 34.42
C SER A 181 8.35 58.19 35.95
N GLN A 182 8.21 57.03 36.60
CA GLN A 182 8.28 56.94 38.06
C GLN A 182 9.64 57.36 38.62
N GLU A 183 10.75 56.97 37.98
CA GLU A 183 12.08 57.42 38.38
C GLU A 183 12.27 58.93 38.22
N PHE A 184 11.73 59.51 37.15
CA PHE A 184 11.72 60.95 36.94
C PHE A 184 10.96 61.69 38.05
N LEU A 185 9.74 61.21 38.39
CA LEU A 185 8.97 61.76 39.50
C LEU A 185 9.72 61.65 40.82
N ARG A 186 10.33 60.50 41.13
CA ARG A 186 11.16 60.33 42.33
C ARG A 186 12.36 61.28 42.36
N LYS A 187 13.02 61.53 41.24
CA LYS A 187 14.13 62.49 41.14
C LYS A 187 13.64 63.92 41.39
N CYS A 188 12.53 64.32 40.77
CA CYS A 188 11.93 65.65 40.95
C CYS A 188 11.49 65.88 42.41
N SER A 189 10.84 64.90 43.04
CA SER A 189 10.48 64.96 44.46
C SER A 189 11.71 65.07 45.36
N ARG A 190 12.77 64.29 45.11
CA ARG A 190 14.05 64.41 45.85
C ARG A 190 14.66 65.82 45.73
N MET A 191 14.65 66.40 44.53
CA MET A 191 15.16 67.74 44.30
C MET A 191 14.32 68.81 45.03
N LYS A 192 12.99 68.69 44.99
CA LYS A 192 12.08 69.57 45.76
C LYS A 192 12.35 69.49 47.26
N ILE A 193 12.51 68.29 47.81
CA ILE A 193 12.84 68.09 49.23
C ILE A 193 14.19 68.74 49.57
N SER A 194 15.22 68.55 48.73
CA SER A 194 16.52 69.18 48.92
C SER A 194 16.47 70.72 48.87
N LEU A 195 15.68 71.28 47.95
CA LEU A 195 15.46 72.73 47.86
C LEU A 195 14.75 73.27 49.11
N LEU A 196 13.68 72.60 49.56
CA LEU A 196 12.95 72.99 50.77
C LEU A 196 13.86 72.93 52.01
N PHE A 197 14.68 71.89 52.13
CA PHE A 197 15.65 71.75 53.22
C PHE A 197 16.65 72.92 53.22
N ASN A 198 17.22 73.27 52.06
CA ASN A 198 18.10 74.43 51.95
C ASN A 198 17.39 75.74 52.32
N CYS A 199 16.12 75.95 51.92
CA CYS A 199 15.36 77.15 52.29
C CYS A 199 15.12 77.28 53.80
N ILE A 200 14.89 76.17 54.51
CA ILE A 200 14.72 76.17 55.98
C ILE A 200 16.06 76.43 56.68
N GLN A 201 17.17 75.98 56.09
CA GLN A 201 18.50 76.04 56.68
C GLN A 201 19.28 77.31 56.35
N ILE A 202 18.79 78.16 55.43
CA ILE A 202 19.31 79.52 55.23
C ILE A 202 18.94 80.32 56.48
N PRO A 203 19.93 80.73 57.27
CA PRO A 203 19.63 81.47 58.46
C PRO A 203 19.19 82.90 58.15
N SER A 204 18.24 83.39 58.94
CA SER A 204 17.55 84.68 58.84
C SER A 204 18.43 85.93 58.99
N TYR A 205 19.74 85.87 58.79
CA TYR A 205 20.68 86.97 59.10
C TYR A 205 21.02 87.88 57.91
N LEU A 206 20.33 87.78 56.77
CA LEU A 206 20.61 88.57 55.56
C LEU A 206 19.41 89.40 55.06
N CYS A 207 18.42 89.65 55.91
CA CYS A 207 17.44 90.70 55.72
C CYS A 207 17.45 91.68 56.90
#